data_AF-A0A1S3JIT3-F1
#
_entry.id   AF-A0A1S3JIT3-F1
#
_cell.length_a   1.000
_cell.length_b   1.000
_cell.length_c   1.000
_cell.angle_alpha   90.00
_cell.angle_beta   90.00
_cell.angle_gamma   90.00
#
_symmetry.space_group_name_H-M   'P 1'
#
loop_
_entity.id
_entity.type
_entity.pdbx_description
1 polymer ?
#
loop_
_entity_poly.entity_id
_entity_poly.type
_entity_poly.pdbx_seq_one_letter_code
_entity_poly.pdbx_strand_id
1 'polypeptide(L)'
;MDSDVAARRMLQTIFILLLIHAISCGIQPSEKRELKEKVLEMFNHAYGSYMDHAFPADELMPLSCKGRYRGSEQSRGDVDDSLGNFSLTLIDTLDTLVVLGQIDDFEDAVKLVIQEVTFDTDVVVSVFETNIRVLGGLLGGHVVAAYLKRVKKGMLWYNNELLVKAKDIGERLLPAFNTTTGIPYPRVNLKYGLCKVNSRTGVEKDTCTACAGTMILEFAALSRLTGDPIFEEKAHKAMEFLWKQRHRSSDLVGTVINIHNGDWVRRDSGIGAGIDSYYEYLLKGYILLGDETYLNRFNTHYDAIMRYVNQGPLMLDVHMHKPTSNTRHFMDALTAFWPGLQVLKGDIKPAIEIHELLYQITQRHNFLPEVSSD
;
A
#
# COMPACT_ATOMS: atom_id res chain seq x y z
N MET A 1 -28.29 57.15 -19.95
CA MET A 1 -27.36 56.28 -20.71
C MET A 1 -26.49 55.45 -19.77
N ASP A 2 -26.07 55.97 -18.61
CA ASP A 2 -25.26 55.21 -17.63
C ASP A 2 -25.99 54.13 -16.84
N SER A 3 -27.30 54.28 -16.57
CA SER A 3 -28.08 53.31 -15.79
C SER A 3 -28.24 51.95 -16.51
N ASP A 4 -28.39 51.97 -17.83
CA ASP A 4 -28.52 50.77 -18.66
C ASP A 4 -27.21 49.99 -18.78
N VAL A 5 -26.07 50.69 -18.78
CA VAL A 5 -24.74 50.07 -18.82
C VAL A 5 -24.43 49.38 -17.48
N ALA A 6 -24.81 49.99 -16.36
CA ALA A 6 -24.68 49.39 -15.04
C ALA A 6 -25.57 48.14 -14.88
N ALA A 7 -26.82 48.19 -15.35
CA ALA A 7 -27.74 47.05 -15.33
C ALA A 7 -27.21 45.88 -16.18
N ARG A 8 -26.69 46.15 -17.39
CA ARG A 8 -26.09 45.11 -18.25
C ARG A 8 -24.84 44.47 -17.63
N ARG A 9 -23.98 45.26 -16.99
CA ARG A 9 -22.80 44.73 -16.28
C ARG A 9 -23.18 43.88 -15.07
N MET A 10 -24.21 44.29 -14.32
CA MET A 10 -24.73 43.51 -13.20
C MET A 10 -25.33 42.18 -13.67
N LEU A 11 -26.14 42.19 -14.73
CA LEU A 11 -26.68 40.96 -15.34
C LEU A 11 -25.58 40.05 -15.89
N GLN A 12 -24.56 40.59 -16.56
CA GLN A 12 -23.41 39.81 -17.01
C GLN A 12 -22.64 39.19 -15.84
N THR A 13 -22.46 39.92 -14.75
CA THR A 13 -21.77 39.42 -13.55
C THR A 13 -22.57 38.32 -12.87
N ILE A 14 -23.89 38.48 -12.74
CA ILE A 14 -24.81 37.45 -12.22
C ILE A 14 -24.79 36.21 -13.14
N PHE A 15 -24.82 36.40 -14.45
CA PHE A 15 -24.78 35.30 -15.41
C PHE A 15 -23.45 34.55 -15.36
N ILE A 16 -22.32 35.27 -15.23
CA ILE A 16 -21.00 34.67 -15.03
C ILE A 16 -20.91 33.94 -13.70
N LEU A 17 -21.45 34.49 -12.61
CA LEU A 17 -21.50 33.83 -11.30
C LEU A 17 -22.38 32.58 -11.32
N LEU A 18 -23.53 32.62 -12.01
CA LEU A 18 -24.40 31.46 -12.21
C LEU A 18 -23.75 30.39 -13.09
N LEU A 19 -23.00 30.80 -14.14
CA LEU A 19 -22.16 29.89 -14.93
C LEU A 19 -21.06 29.27 -14.08
N ILE A 20 -20.35 30.03 -13.25
CA ILE A 20 -19.32 29.51 -12.34
C ILE A 20 -19.93 28.56 -11.30
N HIS A 21 -21.14 28.85 -10.79
CA HIS A 21 -21.88 27.94 -9.91
C HIS A 21 -22.32 26.66 -10.62
N ALA A 22 -22.76 26.75 -11.89
CA ALA A 22 -23.13 25.60 -12.71
C ALA A 22 -21.92 24.77 -13.17
N ILE A 23 -20.75 25.39 -13.30
CA ILE A 23 -19.48 24.76 -13.68
C ILE A 23 -18.76 24.16 -12.45
N SER A 24 -19.15 24.52 -11.23
CA SER A 24 -18.79 23.78 -10.02
C SER A 24 -19.55 22.46 -9.96
N CYS A 25 -19.20 21.55 -10.87
CA CYS A 25 -19.64 20.16 -10.93
C CYS A 25 -18.98 19.37 -9.79
N GLY A 26 -19.35 19.72 -8.56
CA GLY A 26 -19.05 18.94 -7.38
C GLY A 26 -20.23 18.04 -7.07
N ILE A 27 -19.94 16.83 -6.57
CA ILE A 27 -20.94 15.92 -6.01
C ILE A 27 -21.79 16.69 -4.99
N GLN A 28 -23.12 16.67 -5.17
CA GLN A 28 -24.02 17.37 -4.25
C GLN A 28 -23.92 16.77 -2.84
N PRO A 29 -24.07 17.55 -1.76
CA PRO A 29 -23.98 17.01 -0.40
C PRO A 29 -24.94 15.83 -0.14
N SER A 30 -26.12 15.83 -0.75
CA SER A 30 -27.09 14.73 -0.68
C SER A 30 -26.60 13.48 -1.39
N GLU A 31 -26.04 13.63 -2.59
CA GLU A 31 -25.45 12.54 -3.37
C GLU A 31 -24.24 11.95 -2.65
N LYS A 32 -23.38 12.80 -2.06
CA LYS A 32 -22.24 12.35 -1.24
C LYS A 32 -22.70 11.51 -0.05
N ARG A 33 -23.81 11.87 0.58
CA ARG A 33 -24.39 11.09 1.69
C ARG A 33 -24.94 9.75 1.21
N GLU A 34 -25.67 9.73 0.11
CA GLU A 34 -26.19 8.50 -0.50
C GLU A 34 -25.06 7.54 -0.89
N LEU A 35 -24.00 8.06 -1.53
CA LEU A 35 -22.82 7.27 -1.87
C LEU A 35 -22.11 6.73 -0.62
N LYS A 36 -22.03 7.51 0.45
CA LYS A 36 -21.47 7.05 1.74
C LYS A 36 -22.30 5.90 2.32
N GLU A 37 -23.63 6.04 2.34
CA GLU A 37 -24.54 5.01 2.84
C GLU A 37 -24.43 3.72 2.01
N LYS A 38 -24.33 3.84 0.69
CA LYS A 38 -24.11 2.70 -0.22
C LYS A 38 -22.78 1.98 0.05
N VAL A 39 -21.69 2.72 0.29
CA VAL A 39 -20.39 2.13 0.66
C VAL A 39 -20.50 1.36 1.98
N LEU A 40 -21.21 1.92 2.97
CA LEU A 40 -21.42 1.26 4.26
C LEU A 40 -22.26 -0.02 4.11
N GLU A 41 -23.32 0.00 3.29
CA GLU A 41 -24.11 -1.20 2.98
C GLU A 41 -23.25 -2.30 2.33
N MET A 42 -22.45 -1.95 1.31
CA MET A 42 -21.56 -2.89 0.63
C MET A 42 -20.51 -3.47 1.58
N PHE A 43 -19.93 -2.64 2.46
CA PHE A 43 -18.98 -3.09 3.45
C PHE A 43 -19.63 -4.06 4.44
N ASN A 44 -20.80 -3.72 4.99
CA ASN A 44 -21.53 -4.59 5.92
C ASN A 44 -21.88 -5.94 5.30
N HIS A 45 -22.29 -5.95 4.02
CA HIS A 45 -22.53 -7.19 3.29
C HIS A 45 -21.25 -8.05 3.20
N ALA A 46 -20.12 -7.45 2.81
CA ALA A 46 -18.86 -8.17 2.62
C ALA A 46 -18.25 -8.63 3.96
N TYR A 47 -18.10 -7.73 4.93
CA TYR A 47 -17.54 -8.02 6.25
C TYR A 47 -18.40 -9.01 7.02
N GLY A 48 -19.73 -8.82 7.04
CA GLY A 48 -20.66 -9.78 7.65
C GLY A 48 -20.54 -11.17 7.02
N SER A 49 -20.46 -11.26 5.68
CA SER A 49 -20.26 -12.54 4.99
C SER A 49 -18.92 -13.19 5.34
N TYR A 50 -17.84 -12.41 5.52
CA TYR A 50 -16.57 -12.94 6.00
C TYR A 50 -16.71 -13.52 7.42
N MET A 51 -17.34 -12.78 8.32
CA MET A 51 -17.56 -13.23 9.70
C MET A 51 -18.43 -14.50 9.77
N ASP A 52 -19.45 -14.62 8.93
CA ASP A 52 -20.38 -15.75 8.92
C ASP A 52 -19.83 -17.01 8.24
N HIS A 53 -18.98 -16.85 7.23
CA HIS A 53 -18.61 -17.96 6.33
C HIS A 53 -17.12 -18.27 6.23
N ALA A 54 -16.26 -17.35 6.65
CA ALA A 54 -14.82 -17.48 6.46
C ALA A 54 -14.02 -17.40 7.75
N PHE A 55 -14.39 -16.56 8.72
CA PHE A 55 -13.67 -16.46 9.99
C PHE A 55 -13.48 -17.85 10.64
N PRO A 56 -12.26 -18.24 11.09
CA PRO A 56 -11.03 -17.44 11.20
C PRO A 56 -10.05 -17.53 9.99
N ALA A 57 -10.50 -17.94 8.81
CA ALA A 57 -9.67 -18.02 7.61
C ALA A 57 -9.11 -16.66 7.19
N ASP A 58 -8.06 -16.68 6.37
CA ASP A 58 -7.40 -15.47 5.89
C ASP A 58 -8.27 -14.68 4.91
N GLU A 59 -9.04 -15.37 4.07
CA GLU A 59 -9.93 -14.77 3.07
C GLU A 59 -11.27 -15.50 2.98
N LEU A 60 -12.30 -14.79 2.52
CA LEU A 60 -13.56 -15.37 2.07
C LEU A 60 -13.46 -15.76 0.58
N MET A 61 -13.93 -16.95 0.24
CA MET A 61 -14.25 -17.35 -1.13
C MET A 61 -15.76 -17.11 -1.37
N PRO A 62 -16.15 -15.94 -1.91
CA PRO A 62 -17.55 -15.49 -1.84
C PRO A 62 -18.51 -16.32 -2.71
N LEU A 63 -18.03 -16.94 -3.78
CA LEU A 63 -18.88 -17.79 -4.65
C LEU A 63 -19.22 -19.14 -4.02
N SER A 64 -18.34 -19.65 -3.16
CA SER A 64 -18.52 -20.95 -2.50
C SER A 64 -18.91 -20.83 -1.03
N CYS A 65 -18.97 -19.61 -0.50
CA CYS A 65 -19.22 -19.29 0.91
C CYS A 65 -18.34 -20.09 1.87
N LYS A 66 -17.03 -20.09 1.61
CA LYS A 66 -16.04 -20.82 2.41
C LYS A 66 -14.84 -19.95 2.75
N GLY A 67 -14.23 -20.17 3.91
CA GLY A 67 -12.93 -19.61 4.24
C GLY A 67 -11.79 -20.25 3.43
N ARG A 68 -10.82 -19.43 2.99
CA ARG A 68 -9.57 -19.87 2.35
C ARG A 68 -8.44 -19.88 3.38
N TYR A 69 -7.84 -21.04 3.58
CA TYR A 69 -6.62 -21.21 4.38
C TYR A 69 -5.44 -21.50 3.46
N ARG A 70 -4.22 -21.26 3.94
CA ARG A 70 -3.01 -21.64 3.22
C ARG A 70 -3.02 -23.13 2.93
N GLY A 71 -2.97 -23.48 1.65
CA GLY A 71 -2.89 -24.87 1.18
C GLY A 71 -4.20 -25.67 1.24
N SER A 72 -5.33 -25.05 1.60
CA SER A 72 -6.64 -25.75 1.59
C SER A 72 -7.21 -25.92 0.18
N GLU A 73 -6.73 -25.12 -0.77
CA GLU A 73 -7.25 -25.04 -2.14
C GLU A 73 -6.09 -25.03 -3.14
N GLN A 74 -6.41 -25.18 -4.43
CA GLN A 74 -5.40 -25.03 -5.48
C GLN A 74 -4.73 -23.66 -5.37
N SER A 75 -3.39 -23.66 -5.44
CA SER A 75 -2.59 -22.46 -5.31
C SER A 75 -2.91 -21.45 -6.41
N ARG A 76 -3.10 -20.19 -6.02
CA ARG A 76 -3.23 -19.03 -6.93
C ARG A 76 -1.87 -18.40 -7.26
N GLY A 77 -0.77 -19.12 -7.04
CA GLY A 77 0.59 -18.59 -7.15
C GLY A 77 0.91 -17.61 -6.01
N ASP A 78 1.63 -16.54 -6.33
CA ASP A 78 2.18 -15.59 -5.36
C ASP A 78 1.09 -14.86 -4.56
N VAL A 79 -0.17 -14.80 -5.03
CA VAL A 79 -1.30 -14.23 -4.29
C VAL A 79 -1.49 -14.93 -2.94
N ASP A 80 -1.34 -16.26 -2.92
CA ASP A 80 -1.49 -17.02 -1.69
C ASP A 80 -0.33 -16.79 -0.72
N ASP A 81 0.77 -16.13 -1.12
CA ASP A 81 1.90 -15.85 -0.24
C ASP A 81 1.61 -14.87 0.89
N SER A 82 0.51 -14.13 0.76
CA SER A 82 -0.08 -13.32 1.83
C SER A 82 -0.77 -14.14 2.92
N LEU A 83 -1.14 -15.40 2.65
CA LEU A 83 -1.89 -16.26 3.57
C LEU A 83 -0.94 -16.92 4.57
N GLY A 84 -1.18 -16.73 5.86
CA GLY A 84 -0.40 -17.34 6.95
C GLY A 84 -1.25 -17.99 8.03
N ASN A 85 -2.54 -18.20 7.77
CA ASN A 85 -3.54 -18.71 8.71
C ASN A 85 -3.61 -17.88 10.00
N PHE A 86 -3.65 -16.56 9.85
CA PHE A 86 -3.68 -15.59 10.96
C PHE A 86 -4.88 -14.65 10.87
N SER A 87 -5.95 -15.06 10.18
CA SER A 87 -7.16 -14.27 9.96
C SER A 87 -6.87 -12.94 9.26
N LEU A 88 -6.12 -13.01 8.14
CA LEU A 88 -5.67 -11.84 7.37
C LEU A 88 -6.76 -10.77 7.18
N THR A 89 -7.93 -11.14 6.64
CA THR A 89 -9.05 -10.18 6.41
C THR A 89 -9.50 -9.50 7.70
N LEU A 90 -9.56 -10.21 8.84
CA LEU A 90 -9.94 -9.61 10.11
C LEU A 90 -8.94 -8.53 10.54
N ILE A 91 -7.63 -8.81 10.42
CA ILE A 91 -6.57 -7.87 10.78
C ILE A 91 -6.60 -6.64 9.87
N ASP A 92 -6.70 -6.86 8.55
CA ASP A 92 -6.66 -5.80 7.52
C ASP A 92 -7.89 -4.89 7.57
N THR A 93 -8.98 -5.33 8.22
CA THR A 93 -10.26 -4.59 8.31
C THR A 93 -10.36 -3.72 9.57
N LEU A 94 -9.47 -3.90 10.56
CA LEU A 94 -9.59 -3.28 11.88
C LEU A 94 -9.78 -1.76 11.84
N ASP A 95 -8.91 -1.04 11.14
CA ASP A 95 -8.99 0.43 11.06
C ASP A 95 -10.17 0.91 10.20
N THR A 96 -10.55 0.15 9.16
CA THR A 96 -11.69 0.43 8.28
C THR A 96 -12.99 0.46 9.07
N LEU A 97 -13.20 -0.45 10.03
CA LEU A 97 -14.37 -0.44 10.92
C LEU A 97 -14.51 0.93 11.61
N VAL A 98 -13.40 1.50 12.07
CA VAL A 98 -13.42 2.81 12.74
C VAL A 98 -13.63 3.96 11.76
N VAL A 99 -13.04 3.91 10.56
CA VAL A 99 -13.28 4.89 9.49
C VAL A 99 -14.76 4.95 9.12
N LEU A 100 -15.44 3.80 9.11
CA LEU A 100 -16.88 3.68 8.83
C LEU A 100 -17.76 3.99 10.04
N GLY A 101 -17.17 4.17 11.23
CA GLY A 101 -17.88 4.51 12.47
C GLY A 101 -18.46 3.30 13.21
N GLN A 102 -18.05 2.08 12.86
CA GLN A 102 -18.46 0.82 13.50
C GLN A 102 -17.55 0.49 14.69
N ILE A 103 -17.69 1.28 15.75
CA ILE A 103 -16.81 1.20 16.92
C ILE A 103 -17.04 -0.09 17.73
N ASP A 104 -18.28 -0.56 17.82
CA ASP A 104 -18.60 -1.80 18.54
C ASP A 104 -18.02 -3.02 17.80
N ASP A 105 -18.22 -3.09 16.48
CA ASP A 105 -17.65 -4.15 15.63
C ASP A 105 -16.11 -4.13 15.67
N PHE A 106 -15.49 -2.94 15.71
CA PHE A 106 -14.04 -2.81 15.90
C PHE A 106 -13.60 -3.40 17.24
N GLU A 107 -14.29 -3.07 18.33
CA GLU A 107 -13.94 -3.58 19.65
C GLU A 107 -14.01 -5.12 19.70
N ASP A 108 -15.04 -5.71 19.11
CA ASP A 108 -15.21 -7.15 19.04
C ASP A 108 -14.18 -7.81 18.12
N ALA A 109 -13.88 -7.21 16.97
CA ALA A 109 -12.81 -7.65 16.07
C ALA A 109 -11.44 -7.65 16.79
N VAL A 110 -11.13 -6.63 17.59
CA VAL A 110 -9.88 -6.59 18.36
C VAL A 110 -9.83 -7.72 19.39
N LYS A 111 -10.94 -8.03 20.08
CA LYS A 111 -11.00 -9.18 21.01
C LYS A 111 -10.74 -10.50 20.27
N LEU A 112 -11.33 -10.69 19.10
CA LEU A 112 -11.11 -11.88 18.27
C LEU A 112 -9.66 -11.99 17.82
N VAL A 113 -9.04 -10.88 17.38
CA VAL A 113 -7.60 -10.87 17.03
C VAL A 113 -6.76 -11.28 18.24
N ILE A 114 -7.06 -10.74 19.43
CA ILE A 114 -6.35 -11.09 20.67
C ILE A 114 -6.41 -12.60 20.94
N GLN A 115 -7.60 -13.19 20.80
CA GLN A 115 -7.91 -14.57 21.15
C GLN A 115 -7.40 -15.59 20.13
N GLU A 116 -7.65 -15.36 18.83
CA GLU A 116 -7.49 -16.40 17.80
C GLU A 116 -6.18 -16.28 17.01
N VAL A 117 -5.60 -15.07 16.89
CA VAL A 117 -4.42 -14.86 16.03
C VAL A 117 -3.13 -15.30 16.72
N THR A 118 -2.39 -16.22 16.10
CA THR A 118 -1.04 -16.62 16.51
C THR A 118 -0.07 -16.60 15.32
N PHE A 119 1.16 -16.18 15.58
CA PHE A 119 2.24 -16.18 14.59
C PHE A 119 3.23 -17.32 14.80
N ASP A 120 3.05 -18.19 15.80
CA ASP A 120 3.89 -19.38 16.00
C ASP A 120 3.47 -20.58 15.13
N THR A 121 3.32 -20.31 13.83
CA THR A 121 2.80 -21.27 12.85
C THR A 121 3.90 -21.70 11.89
N ASP A 122 4.00 -23.00 11.60
CA ASP A 122 4.96 -23.53 10.63
C ASP A 122 4.52 -23.26 9.18
N VAL A 123 4.55 -21.99 8.80
CA VAL A 123 4.14 -21.50 7.49
C VAL A 123 5.20 -20.54 6.95
N VAL A 124 5.47 -20.63 5.65
CA VAL A 124 6.30 -19.67 4.91
C VAL A 124 5.38 -18.57 4.41
N VAL A 125 5.73 -17.31 4.64
CA VAL A 125 4.95 -16.14 4.21
C VAL A 125 5.82 -15.17 3.42
N SER A 126 5.19 -14.33 2.61
CA SER A 126 5.85 -13.17 2.00
C SER A 126 6.17 -12.13 3.08
N VAL A 127 7.42 -11.68 3.11
CA VAL A 127 7.88 -10.64 4.06
C VAL A 127 7.19 -9.32 3.78
N PHE A 128 7.06 -8.97 2.50
CA PHE A 128 6.40 -7.76 2.03
C PHE A 128 4.91 -7.74 2.37
N GLU A 129 4.16 -8.80 2.00
CA GLU A 129 2.71 -8.85 2.25
C GLU A 129 2.39 -8.88 3.74
N THR A 130 3.17 -9.66 4.51
CA THR A 130 2.99 -9.74 5.97
C THR A 130 3.28 -8.39 6.63
N ASN A 131 4.27 -7.65 6.13
CA ASN A 131 4.56 -6.31 6.63
C ASN A 131 3.41 -5.34 6.37
N ILE A 132 2.99 -5.17 5.12
CA ILE A 132 2.03 -4.12 4.77
C ILE A 132 0.60 -4.43 5.26
N ARG A 133 0.21 -5.72 5.34
CA ARG A 133 -1.15 -6.11 5.75
C ARG A 133 -1.25 -6.44 7.24
N VAL A 134 -0.38 -7.33 7.73
CA VAL A 134 -0.49 -7.84 9.11
C VAL A 134 0.14 -6.85 10.09
N LEU A 135 1.41 -6.51 9.90
CA LEU A 135 2.06 -5.54 10.79
C LEU A 135 1.39 -4.17 10.64
N GLY A 136 1.15 -3.71 9.41
CA GLY A 136 0.40 -2.49 9.10
C GLY A 136 -0.98 -2.45 9.78
N GLY A 137 -1.82 -3.47 9.58
CA GLY A 137 -3.16 -3.56 10.16
C GLY A 137 -3.16 -3.60 11.70
N LEU A 138 -2.23 -4.35 12.32
CA LEU A 138 -2.08 -4.38 13.77
C LEU A 138 -1.65 -3.03 14.35
N LEU A 139 -0.71 -2.33 13.69
CA LEU A 139 -0.25 -1.01 14.10
C LEU A 139 -1.35 0.04 13.92
N GLY A 140 -2.07 0.00 12.79
CA GLY A 140 -3.23 0.86 12.52
C GLY A 140 -4.31 0.67 13.58
N GLY A 141 -4.72 -0.58 13.82
CA GLY A 141 -5.67 -0.94 14.88
C GLY A 141 -5.19 -0.51 16.27
N HIS A 142 -3.91 -0.68 16.59
CA HIS A 142 -3.34 -0.21 17.86
C HIS A 142 -3.46 1.31 18.04
N VAL A 143 -3.03 2.09 17.04
CA VAL A 143 -3.06 3.56 17.09
C VAL A 143 -4.49 4.06 17.25
N VAL A 144 -5.44 3.47 16.53
CA VAL A 144 -6.85 3.83 16.60
C VAL A 144 -7.46 3.43 17.95
N ALA A 145 -7.17 2.23 18.46
CA ALA A 145 -7.65 1.79 19.78
C ALA A 145 -7.13 2.70 20.90
N ALA A 146 -5.84 3.02 20.88
CA ALA A 146 -5.23 3.95 21.83
C ALA A 146 -5.85 5.36 21.72
N TYR A 147 -6.14 5.82 20.50
CA TYR A 147 -6.84 7.09 20.28
C TYR A 147 -8.24 7.08 20.88
N LEU A 148 -9.07 6.08 20.57
CA LEU A 148 -10.45 5.93 21.08
C LEU A 148 -10.49 5.89 22.61
N LYS A 149 -9.55 5.15 23.23
CA LYS A 149 -9.38 5.12 24.68
C LYS A 149 -9.05 6.50 25.23
N ARG A 150 -8.09 7.21 24.63
CA ARG A 150 -7.66 8.56 25.04
C ARG A 150 -8.81 9.58 24.98
N VAL A 151 -9.62 9.53 23.94
CA VAL A 151 -10.79 10.43 23.79
C VAL A 151 -12.05 9.91 24.47
N LYS A 152 -11.97 8.77 25.18
CA LYS A 152 -13.07 8.11 25.90
C LYS A 152 -14.29 7.81 25.03
N LYS A 153 -14.07 7.39 23.77
CA LYS A 153 -15.12 7.03 22.80
C LYS A 153 -15.20 5.53 22.46
N GLY A 154 -14.41 4.69 23.14
CA GLY A 154 -14.37 3.24 22.94
C GLY A 154 -13.08 2.67 23.51
N MET A 155 -12.92 1.34 23.48
CA MET A 155 -11.65 0.66 23.82
C MET A 155 -11.11 0.99 25.23
N LEU A 156 -11.98 1.24 26.21
CA LEU A 156 -11.56 1.66 27.56
C LEU A 156 -10.70 0.60 28.28
N TRP A 157 -10.96 -0.67 28.00
CA TRP A 157 -10.24 -1.81 28.56
C TRP A 157 -8.89 -2.06 27.87
N TYR A 158 -8.71 -1.58 26.64
CA TYR A 158 -7.56 -1.91 25.79
C TYR A 158 -6.23 -1.54 26.44
N ASN A 159 -5.27 -2.45 26.41
CA ASN A 159 -3.97 -2.31 27.06
C ASN A 159 -2.81 -2.76 26.15
N ASN A 160 -2.80 -2.24 24.92
CA ASN A 160 -1.72 -2.42 23.93
C ASN A 160 -1.56 -3.86 23.40
N GLU A 161 -2.57 -4.70 23.51
CA GLU A 161 -2.49 -6.11 23.10
C GLU A 161 -2.17 -6.27 21.60
N LEU A 162 -2.70 -5.38 20.75
CA LEU A 162 -2.34 -5.37 19.32
C LEU A 162 -0.88 -4.96 19.09
N LEU A 163 -0.32 -4.05 19.88
CA LEU A 163 1.10 -3.69 19.79
C LEU A 163 2.00 -4.85 20.20
N VAL A 164 1.59 -5.64 21.19
CA VAL A 164 2.31 -6.88 21.58
C VAL A 164 2.34 -7.85 20.39
N LYS A 165 1.22 -8.06 19.71
CA LYS A 165 1.15 -8.89 18.49
C LYS A 165 1.96 -8.31 17.33
N ALA A 166 1.90 -6.99 17.12
CA ALA A 166 2.68 -6.29 16.11
C ALA A 166 4.19 -6.51 16.34
N LYS A 167 4.64 -6.45 17.59
CA LYS A 167 6.02 -6.76 17.94
C LYS A 167 6.39 -8.22 17.65
N ASP A 168 5.55 -9.19 18.02
CA ASP A 168 5.77 -10.61 17.74
C ASP A 168 5.95 -10.88 16.23
N ILE A 169 5.03 -10.37 15.38
CA ILE A 169 5.18 -10.54 13.93
C ILE A 169 6.41 -9.81 13.38
N GLY A 170 6.70 -8.59 13.87
CA GLY A 170 7.91 -7.85 13.49
C GLY A 170 9.19 -8.62 13.79
N GLU A 171 9.29 -9.22 14.98
CA GLU A 171 10.45 -10.04 15.39
C GLU A 171 10.62 -11.27 14.50
N ARG A 172 9.53 -11.88 14.06
CA ARG A 172 9.55 -13.02 13.12
C ARG A 172 9.97 -12.64 11.70
N LEU A 173 9.79 -11.38 11.31
CA LEU A 173 10.24 -10.85 10.01
C LEU A 173 11.73 -10.44 10.02
N LEU A 174 12.30 -10.07 11.18
CA LEU A 174 13.70 -9.63 11.30
C LEU A 174 14.75 -10.58 10.68
N PRO A 175 14.64 -11.92 10.79
CA PRO A 175 15.57 -12.84 10.15
C PRO A 175 15.72 -12.61 8.64
N ALA A 176 14.67 -12.13 7.96
CA ALA A 176 14.70 -11.84 6.52
C ALA A 176 15.79 -10.82 6.14
N PHE A 177 16.13 -9.90 7.03
CA PHE A 177 17.15 -8.88 6.77
C PHE A 177 18.59 -9.37 6.95
N ASN A 178 18.79 -10.66 7.29
CA ASN A 178 20.11 -11.25 7.46
C ASN A 178 20.75 -11.65 6.12
N THR A 179 20.95 -10.66 5.25
CA THR A 179 21.64 -10.79 3.97
C THR A 179 22.91 -9.93 3.96
N THR A 180 23.80 -10.17 3.01
CA THR A 180 25.05 -9.40 2.86
C THR A 180 24.77 -7.90 2.62
N THR A 181 23.71 -7.59 1.88
CA THR A 181 23.33 -6.22 1.53
C THR A 181 22.46 -5.56 2.61
N GLY A 182 21.75 -6.35 3.41
CA GLY A 182 20.69 -5.89 4.32
C GLY A 182 19.33 -5.76 3.65
N ILE A 183 19.21 -6.02 2.34
CA ILE A 183 17.92 -6.18 1.65
C ILE A 183 17.26 -7.47 2.16
N PRO A 184 15.96 -7.47 2.51
CA PRO A 184 15.32 -8.66 3.04
C PRO A 184 15.16 -9.77 1.99
N TYR A 185 15.25 -11.03 2.43
CA TYR A 185 14.69 -12.17 1.70
C TYR A 185 13.21 -11.92 1.40
N PRO A 186 12.67 -12.40 0.26
CA PRO A 186 11.27 -12.20 -0.10
C PRO A 186 10.31 -12.99 0.80
N ARG A 187 10.78 -14.08 1.43
CA ARG A 187 9.97 -14.99 2.24
C ARG A 187 10.65 -15.33 3.56
N VAL A 188 9.86 -15.69 4.56
CA VAL A 188 10.34 -16.19 5.86
C VAL A 188 9.35 -17.21 6.44
N ASN A 189 9.86 -18.20 7.18
CA ASN A 189 9.00 -19.09 7.96
C ASN A 189 8.71 -18.48 9.33
N LEU A 190 7.43 -18.34 9.70
CA LEU A 190 7.04 -17.64 10.94
C LEU A 190 7.49 -18.35 12.22
N LYS A 191 7.62 -19.68 12.20
CA LYS A 191 8.07 -20.48 13.34
C LYS A 191 9.59 -20.69 13.37
N TYR A 192 10.17 -21.03 12.22
CA TYR A 192 11.56 -21.45 12.14
C TYR A 192 12.53 -20.35 11.69
N GLY A 193 12.05 -19.25 11.11
CA GLY A 193 12.88 -18.22 10.49
C GLY A 193 13.49 -18.70 9.17
N LEU A 194 14.75 -18.35 8.90
CA LEU A 194 15.46 -18.69 7.66
C LEU A 194 16.52 -19.79 7.82
N CYS A 195 16.85 -20.44 6.70
CA CYS A 195 18.04 -21.27 6.52
C CYS A 195 18.17 -22.45 7.52
N LYS A 196 17.07 -22.86 8.16
CA LYS A 196 17.00 -24.11 8.92
C LYS A 196 16.38 -25.19 8.05
N VAL A 197 16.70 -26.46 8.35
CA VAL A 197 16.15 -27.64 7.63
C VAL A 197 14.62 -27.57 7.53
N ASN A 198 13.94 -27.11 8.58
CA ASN A 198 12.48 -27.05 8.64
C ASN A 198 11.90 -25.75 8.06
N SER A 199 12.70 -24.71 7.77
CA SER A 199 12.21 -23.40 7.32
C SER A 199 11.55 -23.46 5.95
N ARG A 200 12.02 -24.33 5.03
CA ARG A 200 11.55 -24.42 3.63
C ARG A 200 11.70 -23.12 2.82
N THR A 201 12.55 -22.20 3.27
CA THR A 201 12.87 -20.90 2.65
C THR A 201 14.25 -20.42 3.16
N GLY A 202 14.82 -19.39 2.54
CA GLY A 202 16.18 -18.89 2.78
C GLY A 202 17.20 -19.31 1.71
N VAL A 203 16.73 -19.82 0.57
CA VAL A 203 17.57 -20.18 -0.59
C VAL A 203 17.41 -19.22 -1.77
N GLU A 204 16.42 -18.32 -1.66
CA GLU A 204 16.13 -17.25 -2.60
C GLU A 204 17.33 -16.31 -2.69
N LYS A 205 17.62 -15.81 -3.90
CA LYS A 205 18.79 -14.96 -4.15
C LYS A 205 18.43 -13.52 -4.46
N ASP A 206 17.16 -13.26 -4.69
CA ASP A 206 16.66 -11.98 -5.18
C ASP A 206 15.27 -11.67 -4.62
N THR A 207 14.90 -10.40 -4.71
CA THR A 207 13.61 -9.86 -4.28
C THR A 207 13.23 -8.68 -5.18
N CYS A 208 11.95 -8.29 -5.16
CA CYS A 208 11.49 -7.13 -5.91
C CYS A 208 11.85 -5.81 -5.20
N THR A 209 11.94 -4.71 -5.95
CA THR A 209 12.30 -3.39 -5.38
C THR A 209 11.25 -2.89 -4.40
N ALA A 210 9.96 -3.06 -4.71
CA ALA A 210 8.86 -2.81 -3.77
C ALA A 210 9.02 -3.69 -2.52
N CYS A 211 9.26 -4.98 -2.68
CA CYS A 211 9.43 -5.95 -1.61
C CYS A 211 10.56 -5.55 -0.63
N ALA A 212 11.65 -4.96 -1.16
CA ALA A 212 12.78 -4.48 -0.38
C ALA A 212 12.57 -3.09 0.23
N GLY A 213 11.83 -2.23 -0.45
CA GLY A 213 11.68 -0.80 -0.14
C GLY A 213 10.46 -0.44 0.70
N THR A 214 9.48 -1.33 0.78
CA THR A 214 8.16 -1.06 1.36
C THR A 214 8.04 -1.63 2.77
N MET A 215 9.04 -1.34 3.61
CA MET A 215 9.13 -1.81 5.00
C MET A 215 9.18 -0.67 6.01
N ILE A 216 9.62 0.52 5.58
CA ILE A 216 10.03 1.58 6.51
C ILE A 216 8.89 2.15 7.35
N LEU A 217 7.69 2.32 6.80
CA LEU A 217 6.59 2.96 7.54
C LEU A 217 6.19 2.13 8.77
N GLU A 218 6.01 0.83 8.59
CA GLU A 218 5.60 -0.10 9.64
C GLU A 218 6.73 -0.35 10.62
N PHE A 219 7.95 -0.59 10.13
CA PHE A 219 9.10 -0.87 10.99
C PHE A 219 9.52 0.36 11.81
N ALA A 220 9.43 1.56 11.24
CA ALA A 220 9.63 2.80 12.00
C ALA A 220 8.51 2.99 13.04
N ALA A 221 7.25 2.86 12.66
CA ALA A 221 6.14 2.97 13.62
C ALA A 221 6.28 1.96 14.77
N LEU A 222 6.60 0.69 14.47
CA LEU A 222 6.84 -0.34 15.48
C LEU A 222 7.99 0.02 16.41
N SER A 223 9.12 0.52 15.86
CA SER A 223 10.27 0.93 16.67
C SER A 223 9.93 2.07 17.62
N ARG A 224 9.21 3.08 17.12
CA ARG A 224 8.83 4.26 17.92
C ARG A 224 7.80 3.90 19.00
N LEU A 225 6.88 2.99 18.72
CA LEU A 225 5.84 2.55 19.66
C LEU A 225 6.36 1.58 20.72
N THR A 226 7.34 0.73 20.38
CA THR A 226 7.90 -0.28 21.30
C THR A 226 9.17 0.19 22.01
N GLY A 227 9.84 1.21 21.49
CA GLY A 227 11.16 1.67 21.94
C GLY A 227 12.33 0.82 21.46
N ASP A 228 12.10 -0.18 20.60
CA ASP A 228 13.15 -1.04 20.05
C ASP A 228 13.58 -0.55 18.65
N PRO A 229 14.79 0.02 18.48
CA PRO A 229 15.18 0.67 17.23
C PRO A 229 15.48 -0.31 16.09
N ILE A 230 15.59 -1.62 16.37
CA ILE A 230 16.11 -2.59 15.40
C ILE A 230 15.27 -2.65 14.13
N PHE A 231 13.95 -2.47 14.21
CA PHE A 231 13.08 -2.55 13.03
C PHE A 231 13.36 -1.37 12.10
N GLU A 232 13.32 -0.14 12.62
CA GLU A 232 13.58 1.09 11.86
C GLU A 232 14.98 1.04 11.24
N GLU A 233 16.00 0.66 12.00
CA GLU A 233 17.38 0.53 11.53
C GLU A 233 17.51 -0.44 10.33
N LYS A 234 16.85 -1.60 10.40
CA LYS A 234 16.90 -2.60 9.33
C LYS A 234 16.21 -2.10 8.06
N ALA A 235 15.03 -1.51 8.18
CA ALA A 235 14.29 -0.97 7.03
C ALA A 235 15.01 0.24 6.41
N HIS A 236 15.57 1.14 7.21
CA HIS A 236 16.40 2.26 6.74
C HIS A 236 17.61 1.78 5.95
N LYS A 237 18.31 0.76 6.46
CA LYS A 237 19.49 0.21 5.78
C LYS A 237 19.15 -0.39 4.41
N ALA A 238 18.02 -1.08 4.30
CA ALA A 238 17.54 -1.60 3.01
C ALA A 238 17.26 -0.46 2.01
N MET A 239 16.57 0.59 2.46
CA MET A 239 16.30 1.80 1.65
C MET A 239 17.59 2.54 1.23
N GLU A 240 18.56 2.64 2.13
CA GLU A 240 19.87 3.22 1.83
C GLU A 240 20.64 2.38 0.79
N PHE A 241 20.57 1.06 0.88
CA PHE A 241 21.20 0.19 -0.10
C PHE A 241 20.56 0.35 -1.48
N LEU A 242 19.23 0.28 -1.60
CA LEU A 242 18.50 0.48 -2.86
C LEU A 242 18.87 1.81 -3.53
N TRP A 243 18.91 2.89 -2.75
CA TRP A 243 19.32 4.20 -3.24
C TRP A 243 20.71 4.19 -3.88
N LYS A 244 21.68 3.48 -3.28
CA LYS A 244 23.05 3.37 -3.82
C LYS A 244 23.11 2.53 -5.11
N GLN A 245 22.13 1.67 -5.36
CA GLN A 245 22.09 0.78 -6.54
C GLN A 245 21.47 1.42 -7.78
N ARG A 246 20.90 2.62 -7.67
CA ARG A 246 20.38 3.33 -8.84
C ARG A 246 21.44 3.53 -9.92
N HIS A 247 21.01 3.55 -11.17
CA HIS A 247 21.90 3.79 -12.28
C HIS A 247 22.41 5.24 -12.27
N ARG A 248 23.73 5.43 -12.34
CA ARG A 248 24.38 6.74 -12.10
C ARG A 248 23.96 7.87 -13.05
N SER A 249 23.54 7.55 -14.27
CA SER A 249 23.20 8.57 -15.26
C SER A 249 21.71 8.81 -15.45
N SER A 250 20.87 7.86 -15.04
CA SER A 250 19.42 7.93 -15.22
C SER A 250 18.68 8.02 -13.90
N ASP A 251 19.34 7.76 -12.77
CA ASP A 251 18.76 7.66 -11.43
C ASP A 251 17.62 6.62 -11.30
N LEU A 252 17.44 5.76 -12.30
CA LEU A 252 16.48 4.66 -12.28
C LEU A 252 16.99 3.46 -11.49
N VAL A 253 16.07 2.64 -10.98
CA VAL A 253 16.34 1.35 -10.30
C VAL A 253 15.66 0.22 -11.06
N GLY A 254 16.17 -1.01 -10.96
CA GLY A 254 15.54 -2.16 -11.59
C GLY A 254 14.36 -2.69 -10.78
N THR A 255 13.57 -3.61 -11.35
CA THR A 255 12.44 -4.24 -10.66
C THR A 255 12.85 -5.37 -9.72
N VAL A 256 13.96 -6.09 -9.98
CA VAL A 256 14.43 -7.20 -9.12
C VAL A 256 15.92 -7.12 -8.87
N ILE A 257 16.30 -7.24 -7.61
CA ILE A 257 17.65 -7.11 -7.11
C ILE A 257 18.10 -8.37 -6.38
N ASN A 258 19.35 -8.75 -6.59
CA ASN A 258 19.99 -9.83 -5.84
C ASN A 258 20.37 -9.35 -4.42
N ILE A 259 19.90 -10.07 -3.41
CA ILE A 259 20.02 -9.68 -2.00
C ILE A 259 21.41 -9.90 -1.40
N HIS A 260 22.31 -10.60 -2.11
CA HIS A 260 23.67 -10.89 -1.62
C HIS A 260 24.74 -10.03 -2.29
N ASN A 261 24.64 -9.79 -3.60
CA ASN A 261 25.64 -9.01 -4.33
C ASN A 261 25.14 -7.61 -4.77
N GLY A 262 23.83 -7.35 -4.71
CA GLY A 262 23.23 -6.08 -5.10
C GLY A 262 23.03 -5.89 -6.61
N ASP A 263 23.32 -6.90 -7.43
CA ASP A 263 23.12 -6.81 -8.88
C ASP A 263 21.63 -6.80 -9.23
N TRP A 264 21.26 -5.94 -10.17
CA TRP A 264 19.93 -5.95 -10.78
C TRP A 264 19.76 -7.19 -11.68
N VAL A 265 18.91 -8.11 -11.25
CA VAL A 265 18.50 -9.33 -11.98
C VAL A 265 17.51 -8.96 -13.08
N ARG A 266 16.51 -8.14 -12.75
CA ARG A 266 15.58 -7.54 -13.71
C ARG A 266 15.80 -6.02 -13.75
N ARG A 267 16.11 -5.51 -14.94
CA ARG A 267 16.58 -4.14 -15.19
C ARG A 267 15.55 -3.26 -15.91
N ASP A 268 14.33 -3.77 -16.08
CA ASP A 268 13.16 -2.93 -16.34
C ASP A 268 12.97 -1.96 -15.16
N SER A 269 12.56 -0.75 -15.49
CA SER A 269 12.29 0.33 -14.56
C SER A 269 11.02 1.03 -15.03
N GLY A 270 10.08 1.19 -14.12
CA GLY A 270 8.82 1.85 -14.35
C GLY A 270 8.19 2.23 -13.03
N ILE A 271 6.87 2.27 -13.01
CA ILE A 271 6.07 2.56 -11.82
C ILE A 271 5.08 1.45 -11.49
N GLY A 272 5.02 0.36 -12.26
CA GLY A 272 4.09 -0.73 -12.06
C GLY A 272 4.53 -1.75 -11.00
N ALA A 273 3.97 -2.96 -11.15
CA ALA A 273 4.12 -4.06 -10.19
C ALA A 273 5.60 -4.40 -9.89
N GLY A 274 5.93 -4.43 -8.59
CA GLY A 274 7.24 -4.86 -8.09
C GLY A 274 8.26 -3.73 -7.91
N ILE A 275 7.90 -2.49 -8.23
CA ILE A 275 8.72 -1.29 -8.01
C ILE A 275 7.90 -0.11 -7.45
N ASP A 276 6.62 -0.01 -7.81
CA ASP A 276 5.61 0.95 -7.34
C ASP A 276 5.84 1.59 -5.95
N SER A 277 5.58 0.83 -4.89
CA SER A 277 5.48 1.27 -3.50
C SER A 277 6.82 1.66 -2.88
N TYR A 278 7.95 1.32 -3.51
CA TYR A 278 9.24 1.90 -3.14
C TYR A 278 9.20 3.43 -3.27
N TYR A 279 8.61 3.96 -4.35
CA TYR A 279 8.49 5.40 -4.53
C TYR A 279 7.51 6.03 -3.54
N GLU A 280 6.41 5.34 -3.24
CA GLU A 280 5.47 5.78 -2.20
C GLU A 280 6.16 5.88 -0.84
N TYR A 281 6.97 4.89 -0.47
CA TYR A 281 7.62 4.82 0.85
C TYR A 281 8.75 5.82 0.99
N LEU A 282 9.35 6.29 -0.10
CA LEU A 282 10.22 7.47 -0.05
C LEU A 282 9.42 8.72 0.33
N LEU A 283 8.32 9.05 -0.36
CA LEU A 283 7.57 10.26 -0.02
C LEU A 283 6.87 10.16 1.34
N LYS A 284 6.18 9.03 1.60
CA LYS A 284 5.48 8.79 2.86
C LYS A 284 6.46 8.64 4.03
N GLY A 285 7.66 8.12 3.80
CA GLY A 285 8.73 8.05 4.80
C GLY A 285 9.16 9.44 5.26
N TYR A 286 9.32 10.38 4.33
CA TYR A 286 9.55 11.79 4.68
C TYR A 286 8.37 12.37 5.49
N ILE A 287 7.13 12.15 5.06
CA ILE A 287 5.94 12.67 5.75
C ILE A 287 5.85 12.13 7.19
N LEU A 288 6.13 10.84 7.39
CA LEU A 288 6.02 10.20 8.69
C LEU A 288 7.20 10.57 9.62
N LEU A 289 8.42 10.59 9.10
CA LEU A 289 9.65 10.68 9.92
C LEU A 289 10.29 12.07 9.93
N GLY A 290 9.95 12.94 8.98
CA GLY A 290 10.56 14.25 8.80
C GLY A 290 12.01 14.21 8.31
N ASP A 291 12.50 13.06 7.80
CA ASP A 291 13.86 12.93 7.28
C ASP A 291 13.93 13.36 5.81
N GLU A 292 14.55 14.52 5.58
CA GLU A 292 14.79 15.14 4.26
C GLU A 292 15.54 14.22 3.28
N THR A 293 16.29 13.24 3.79
CA THR A 293 16.96 12.24 2.94
C THR A 293 15.94 11.49 2.09
N TYR A 294 14.78 11.14 2.65
CA TYR A 294 13.72 10.46 1.91
C TYR A 294 13.10 11.35 0.83
N LEU A 295 12.83 12.61 1.15
CA LEU A 295 12.29 13.57 0.18
C LEU A 295 13.24 13.79 -0.98
N ASN A 296 14.54 13.96 -0.70
CA ASN A 296 15.55 14.13 -1.73
C ASN A 296 15.64 12.91 -2.67
N ARG A 297 15.62 11.70 -2.09
CA ARG A 297 15.62 10.45 -2.86
C ARG A 297 14.35 10.31 -3.71
N PHE A 298 13.18 10.61 -3.15
CA PHE A 298 11.91 10.62 -3.88
C PHE A 298 11.97 11.58 -5.06
N ASN A 299 12.35 12.84 -4.84
CA ASN A 299 12.42 13.84 -5.90
C ASN A 299 13.38 13.43 -7.02
N THR A 300 14.54 12.85 -6.66
CA THR A 300 15.50 12.35 -7.66
C THR A 300 14.88 11.25 -8.53
N HIS A 301 14.23 10.27 -7.93
CA HIS A 301 13.57 9.20 -8.69
C HIS A 301 12.36 9.72 -9.47
N TYR A 302 11.57 10.63 -8.90
CA TYR A 302 10.42 11.24 -9.56
C TYR A 302 10.83 11.95 -10.84
N ASP A 303 11.87 12.79 -10.78
CA ASP A 303 12.39 13.51 -11.95
C ASP A 303 12.89 12.56 -13.02
N ALA A 304 13.50 11.43 -12.63
CA ALA A 304 13.93 10.37 -13.55
C ALA A 304 12.74 9.67 -14.22
N ILE A 305 11.72 9.27 -13.45
CA ILE A 305 10.50 8.65 -13.97
C ILE A 305 9.80 9.59 -14.94
N MET A 306 9.62 10.85 -14.58
CA MET A 306 8.97 11.85 -15.44
C MET A 306 9.79 12.19 -16.69
N ARG A 307 11.10 11.94 -16.68
CA ARG A 307 11.98 12.14 -17.84
C ARG A 307 12.00 10.94 -18.79
N TYR A 308 11.98 9.73 -18.25
CA TYR A 308 12.32 8.52 -19.02
C TYR A 308 11.17 7.54 -19.20
N VAL A 309 10.27 7.41 -18.22
CA VAL A 309 9.14 6.47 -18.22
C VAL A 309 7.87 7.13 -18.74
N ASN A 310 7.71 8.43 -18.47
CA ASN A 310 6.58 9.22 -18.93
C ASN A 310 6.64 9.44 -20.46
N GLN A 311 5.66 8.90 -21.18
CA GLN A 311 5.46 9.06 -22.62
C GLN A 311 4.14 9.81 -22.93
N GLY A 312 3.81 10.81 -22.11
CA GLY A 312 2.57 11.58 -22.20
C GLY A 312 1.51 10.98 -21.27
N PRO A 313 0.35 10.53 -21.78
CA PRO A 313 -0.65 9.87 -20.93
C PRO A 313 -0.20 8.46 -20.50
N LEU A 314 0.75 7.84 -21.21
CA LEU A 314 1.24 6.48 -20.94
C LEU A 314 2.52 6.51 -20.10
N MET A 315 2.60 5.60 -19.13
CA MET A 315 3.77 5.37 -18.29
C MET A 315 4.33 3.98 -18.62
N LEU A 316 5.33 3.90 -19.49
CA LEU A 316 5.83 2.63 -20.02
C LEU A 316 7.22 2.31 -19.46
N ASP A 317 7.39 1.06 -19.01
CA ASP A 317 8.66 0.60 -18.47
C ASP A 317 9.79 0.71 -19.50
N VAL A 318 10.96 1.15 -19.05
CA VAL A 318 12.19 1.26 -19.85
C VAL A 318 13.34 0.47 -19.22
N HIS A 319 14.40 0.24 -20.00
CA HIS A 319 15.64 -0.29 -19.44
C HIS A 319 16.36 0.76 -18.60
N MET A 320 16.66 0.48 -17.33
CA MET A 320 17.31 1.45 -16.42
C MET A 320 18.64 2.01 -16.94
N HIS A 321 19.40 1.21 -17.71
CA HIS A 321 20.72 1.56 -18.26
C HIS A 321 20.66 2.13 -19.69
N LYS A 322 19.52 1.97 -20.37
CA LYS A 322 19.25 2.50 -21.70
C LYS A 322 17.80 2.99 -21.73
N PRO A 323 17.49 4.10 -21.04
CA PRO A 323 16.12 4.56 -20.80
C PRO A 323 15.39 5.06 -22.05
N THR A 324 16.04 5.03 -23.22
CA THR A 324 15.41 5.33 -24.52
C THR A 324 14.73 4.12 -25.14
N SER A 325 14.73 2.96 -24.47
CA SER A 325 14.18 1.71 -24.98
C SER A 325 13.17 1.14 -24.00
N ASN A 326 11.93 0.95 -24.47
CA ASN A 326 10.88 0.34 -23.69
C ASN A 326 11.21 -1.15 -23.44
N THR A 327 10.91 -1.63 -22.24
CA THR A 327 10.96 -3.05 -21.86
C THR A 327 9.60 -3.72 -21.96
N ARG A 328 8.52 -2.93 -21.83
CA ARG A 328 7.14 -3.38 -21.92
C ARG A 328 6.31 -2.37 -22.74
N HIS A 329 5.23 -2.88 -23.30
CA HIS A 329 4.26 -2.10 -24.10
C HIS A 329 2.85 -2.18 -23.48
N PHE A 330 2.79 -2.29 -22.16
CA PHE A 330 1.54 -2.34 -21.41
C PHE A 330 1.70 -1.65 -20.05
N MET A 331 0.59 -1.20 -19.49
CA MET A 331 0.47 -0.71 -18.11
C MET A 331 -0.35 -1.71 -17.29
N ASP A 332 0.10 -2.02 -16.09
CA ASP A 332 -0.72 -2.75 -15.13
C ASP A 332 -1.69 -1.80 -14.39
N ALA A 333 -2.77 -2.36 -13.85
CA ALA A 333 -3.74 -1.61 -13.07
C ALA A 333 -3.13 -0.95 -11.82
N LEU A 334 -2.07 -1.54 -11.27
CA LEU A 334 -1.40 -1.06 -10.06
C LEU A 334 -0.77 0.31 -10.26
N THR A 335 -0.40 0.66 -11.49
CA THR A 335 0.06 2.00 -11.89
C THR A 335 -0.92 3.13 -11.52
N ALA A 336 -2.19 2.82 -11.23
CA ALA A 336 -3.20 3.79 -10.80
C ALA A 336 -2.92 4.50 -9.47
N PHE A 337 -1.95 4.05 -8.66
CA PHE A 337 -1.51 4.79 -7.47
C PHE A 337 -0.79 6.11 -7.82
N TRP A 338 -0.13 6.18 -8.98
CA TRP A 338 0.83 7.23 -9.31
C TRP A 338 0.22 8.63 -9.36
N PRO A 339 -0.98 8.86 -9.95
CA PRO A 339 -1.65 10.16 -9.86
C PRO A 339 -1.88 10.61 -8.41
N GLY A 340 -2.23 9.69 -7.51
CA GLY A 340 -2.38 9.99 -6.09
C GLY A 340 -1.07 10.44 -5.44
N LEU A 341 0.04 9.78 -5.79
CA LEU A 341 1.38 10.15 -5.33
C LEU A 341 1.82 11.52 -5.88
N GLN A 342 1.49 11.81 -7.14
CA GLN A 342 1.73 13.11 -7.77
C GLN A 342 0.96 14.24 -7.07
N VAL A 343 -0.32 14.00 -6.74
CA VAL A 343 -1.11 14.94 -5.94
C VAL A 343 -0.49 15.16 -4.56
N LEU A 344 -0.03 14.10 -3.90
CA LEU A 344 0.63 14.19 -2.59
C LEU A 344 1.94 15.00 -2.65
N LYS A 345 2.68 14.90 -3.75
CA LYS A 345 3.87 15.73 -4.03
C LYS A 345 3.50 17.20 -4.33
N GLY A 346 2.28 17.46 -4.78
CA GLY A 346 1.83 18.77 -5.26
C GLY A 346 1.97 18.98 -6.77
N ASP A 347 2.24 17.92 -7.54
CA ASP A 347 2.34 17.97 -9.00
C ASP A 347 1.01 17.62 -9.67
N ILE A 348 0.07 18.57 -9.63
CA ILE A 348 -1.35 18.33 -9.97
C ILE A 348 -1.58 18.12 -11.47
N LYS A 349 -0.84 18.82 -12.34
CA LYS A 349 -1.14 18.81 -13.78
C LYS A 349 -0.87 17.43 -14.41
N PRO A 350 0.30 16.79 -14.24
CA PRO A 350 0.54 15.43 -14.72
C PRO A 350 -0.41 14.40 -14.07
N ALA A 351 -0.79 14.61 -12.80
CA ALA A 351 -1.74 13.74 -12.13
C ALA A 351 -3.10 13.71 -12.83
N ILE A 352 -3.60 14.88 -13.26
CA ILE A 352 -4.86 14.98 -14.02
C ILE A 352 -4.74 14.21 -15.35
N GLU A 353 -3.63 14.35 -16.07
CA GLU A 353 -3.43 13.72 -17.38
C GLU A 353 -3.48 12.18 -17.28
N ILE A 354 -2.78 11.58 -16.31
CA ILE A 354 -2.77 10.13 -16.11
C ILE A 354 -4.11 9.64 -15.52
N HIS A 355 -4.69 10.37 -14.56
CA HIS A 355 -5.99 10.02 -13.98
C HIS A 355 -7.11 10.03 -15.04
N GLU A 356 -7.11 10.99 -15.96
CA GLU A 356 -8.07 11.06 -17.06
C GLU A 356 -7.96 9.84 -17.98
N LEU A 357 -6.75 9.39 -18.32
CA LEU A 357 -6.56 8.14 -19.07
C LEU A 357 -7.17 6.95 -18.33
N LEU A 358 -6.84 6.78 -17.04
CA LEU A 358 -7.34 5.67 -16.23
C LEU A 358 -8.87 5.71 -16.08
N TYR A 359 -9.44 6.91 -15.97
CA TYR A 359 -10.88 7.12 -15.96
C TYR A 359 -11.52 6.69 -17.28
N GLN A 360 -10.95 7.09 -18.42
CA GLN A 360 -11.44 6.68 -19.75
C GLN A 360 -11.36 5.16 -19.96
N ILE A 361 -10.29 4.51 -19.52
CA ILE A 361 -10.16 3.04 -19.54
C ILE A 361 -11.28 2.41 -18.70
N THR A 362 -11.50 2.92 -17.49
CA THR A 362 -12.56 2.44 -16.59
C THR A 362 -13.95 2.64 -17.20
N GLN A 363 -14.22 3.78 -17.83
CA GLN A 363 -15.49 4.04 -18.54
C GLN A 363 -15.70 3.07 -19.71
N ARG A 364 -14.63 2.70 -20.42
CA ARG A 364 -14.70 1.78 -21.56
C ARG A 364 -14.95 0.33 -21.13
N HIS A 365 -14.33 -0.10 -20.04
CA HIS A 365 -14.33 -1.51 -19.60
C HIS A 365 -15.23 -1.80 -18.39
N ASN A 366 -15.87 -0.77 -17.81
CA ASN A 366 -16.60 -0.77 -16.53
C ASN A 366 -15.73 -0.98 -15.27
N PHE A 367 -14.49 -1.44 -15.45
CA PHE A 367 -13.46 -1.61 -14.43
C PHE A 367 -12.10 -1.37 -15.07
N LEU A 368 -11.08 -1.09 -14.26
CA LEU A 368 -9.71 -1.01 -14.73
C LEU A 368 -9.18 -2.45 -14.98
N PRO A 369 -8.81 -2.83 -16.22
CA PRO A 369 -8.25 -4.15 -16.50
C PRO A 369 -6.88 -4.33 -15.83
N GLU A 370 -6.58 -5.54 -15.36
CA GLU A 370 -5.31 -5.86 -14.69
C GLU A 370 -4.07 -5.46 -15.51
N VAL A 371 -4.17 -5.60 -16.83
CA VAL A 371 -3.17 -5.15 -17.79
C VAL A 371 -3.88 -4.51 -18.98
N SER A 372 -3.39 -3.35 -19.39
CA SER A 372 -3.86 -2.61 -20.57
C SER A 372 -2.68 -2.37 -21.53
N SER A 373 -2.84 -2.74 -22.80
CA SER A 373 -1.89 -2.44 -23.88
C SER A 373 -2.52 -1.49 -24.90
N ASP A 374 -1.67 -0.84 -25.70
CA ASP A 374 -2.10 -0.03 -26.86
C ASP A 374 -3.02 -0.78 -27.82
#